data_AF-A0A7T8IS03-F1
#
_entry.id   AF-A0A7T8IS03-F1
#
_cell.length_a   1.000
_cell.length_b   1.000
_cell.length_c   1.000
_cell.angle_alpha   90.00
_cell.angle_beta   90.00
_cell.angle_gamma   90.00
#
_symmetry.space_group_name_H-M   'P 1'
#
loop_
_entity.id
_entity.type
_entity.pdbx_description
1 polymer ?
#
loop_
_entity_poly.entity_id
_entity_poly.type
_entity_poly.pdbx_seq_one_letter_code
_entity_poly.pdbx_strand_id
1 'polypeptide(L)'
;MTAYGLGYQAYGNERQSEQALLHQYLPLVKRTVCSLKSHCGPLIGQEDMEQIALMALLEAARRYPGEYDAGFISFAGQRIRGAILDELRRLDWRPRSVRQQAHSFNDVVRQLTRELGRYPKDSEVTARMGLTQEEYRDYLHATLAESMTSLDEMLGEGLSLGGQDKEIVDFERNQLLIAAIKQLSNREQVILSLYYQHELNLREVAATLGLTETRICQLHKVAVRQLQAIYRQAQL
;
A
#
# COMPACT_ATOMS: atom_id res chain seq x y z
N MET A 1 38.68 43.35 -17.65
CA MET A 1 37.67 42.95 -18.66
C MET A 1 38.05 41.58 -19.17
N THR A 2 37.06 40.73 -19.49
CA THR A 2 37.14 39.31 -19.94
C THR A 2 37.59 38.30 -18.87
N ALA A 3 36.93 37.15 -18.62
CA ALA A 3 35.78 36.53 -19.27
C ALA A 3 35.00 35.68 -18.24
N TYR A 4 33.68 35.89 -18.18
CA TYR A 4 32.72 34.92 -17.63
C TYR A 4 32.66 33.75 -18.61
N GLY A 5 33.01 32.55 -18.16
CA GLY A 5 32.85 31.36 -18.98
C GLY A 5 33.48 30.16 -18.31
N LEU A 6 32.65 29.36 -17.63
CA LEU A 6 32.67 27.88 -17.59
C LEU A 6 31.85 27.42 -16.39
N GLY A 7 30.52 27.42 -16.56
CA GLY A 7 29.56 26.90 -15.58
C GLY A 7 28.39 26.18 -16.25
N TYR A 8 28.63 25.53 -17.40
CA TYR A 8 27.59 24.91 -18.23
C TYR A 8 27.96 23.52 -18.74
N GLN A 9 28.57 22.66 -17.90
CA GLN A 9 28.90 21.28 -18.30
C GLN A 9 28.38 20.15 -17.38
N ALA A 10 27.62 20.44 -16.32
CA ALA A 10 27.11 19.37 -15.43
C ALA A 10 25.67 18.89 -15.71
N TYR A 11 24.82 19.66 -16.41
CA TYR A 11 23.40 19.34 -16.57
C TYR A 11 23.05 18.31 -17.67
N GLY A 12 24.03 17.88 -18.47
CA GLY A 12 23.78 17.00 -19.63
C GLY A 12 23.76 15.49 -19.30
N ASN A 13 24.56 15.05 -18.32
CA ASN A 13 24.74 13.62 -18.02
C ASN A 13 23.66 13.07 -17.08
N GLU A 14 23.11 13.89 -16.18
CA GLU A 14 22.06 13.47 -15.25
C GLU A 14 20.76 13.11 -15.99
N ARG A 15 20.36 13.88 -17.00
CA ARG A 15 19.11 13.65 -17.76
C ARG A 15 19.08 12.32 -18.52
N GLN A 16 20.23 11.88 -19.05
CA GLN A 16 20.34 10.57 -19.72
C GLN A 16 20.25 9.41 -18.72
N SER A 17 20.78 9.59 -17.51
CA SER A 17 20.65 8.59 -16.43
C SER A 17 19.22 8.51 -15.89
N GLU A 18 18.53 9.66 -15.74
CA GLU A 18 17.14 9.70 -15.24
C GLU A 18 16.17 9.08 -16.23
N GLN A 19 16.30 9.36 -17.53
CA GLN A 19 15.46 8.73 -18.55
C GLN A 19 15.68 7.21 -18.61
N ALA A 20 16.93 6.75 -18.55
CA ALA A 20 17.24 5.32 -18.54
C ALA A 20 16.66 4.62 -17.28
N LEU A 21 16.78 5.27 -16.11
CA LEU A 21 16.19 4.80 -14.86
C LEU A 21 14.66 4.72 -14.94
N LEU A 22 14.01 5.77 -15.45
CA LEU A 22 12.56 5.77 -15.65
C LEU A 22 12.12 4.62 -16.55
N HIS A 23 12.82 4.37 -17.66
CA HIS A 23 12.52 3.25 -18.54
C HIS A 23 12.71 1.89 -17.87
N GLN A 24 13.78 1.74 -17.08
CA GLN A 24 14.08 0.50 -16.37
C GLN A 24 13.01 0.15 -15.30
N TYR A 25 12.54 1.14 -14.55
CA TYR A 25 11.60 0.95 -13.44
C TYR A 25 10.14 1.30 -13.79
N LEU A 26 9.84 1.66 -15.04
CA LEU A 26 8.47 1.85 -15.51
C LEU A 26 7.55 0.63 -15.23
N PRO A 27 8.01 -0.63 -15.35
CA PRO A 27 7.19 -1.77 -14.98
C PRO A 27 6.83 -1.81 -13.49
N LEU A 28 7.71 -1.34 -12.60
CA LEU A 28 7.45 -1.24 -11.16
C LEU A 28 6.34 -0.21 -10.91
N VAL A 29 6.48 0.98 -11.48
CA VAL A 29 5.46 2.04 -11.41
C VAL A 29 4.09 1.53 -11.87
N LYS A 30 4.04 0.89 -13.03
CA LYS A 30 2.78 0.35 -13.57
C LYS A 30 2.16 -0.73 -12.69
N ARG A 31 2.98 -1.61 -12.09
CA ARG A 31 2.48 -2.62 -11.14
C ARG A 31 1.90 -1.97 -9.88
N THR A 32 2.63 -1.04 -9.26
CA THR A 32 2.16 -0.34 -8.05
C THR A 32 0.89 0.46 -8.32
N VAL A 33 0.81 1.18 -9.45
CA VAL A 33 -0.40 1.92 -9.87
C VAL A 33 -1.57 0.96 -10.10
N CYS A 34 -1.37 -0.15 -10.83
CA CYS A 34 -2.42 -1.15 -11.04
C CYS A 34 -2.89 -1.78 -9.72
N SER A 35 -1.96 -2.07 -8.80
CA SER A 35 -2.27 -2.60 -7.47
C SER A 35 -3.11 -1.62 -6.65
N LEU A 36 -2.87 -0.31 -6.75
CA LEU A 36 -3.65 0.70 -6.04
C LEU A 36 -4.98 1.04 -6.74
N LYS A 37 -5.00 1.05 -8.08
CA LYS A 37 -6.17 1.43 -8.88
C LYS A 37 -7.38 0.54 -8.61
N SER A 38 -7.19 -0.76 -8.41
CA SER A 38 -8.30 -1.68 -8.06
C SER A 38 -9.00 -1.31 -6.75
N HIS A 39 -8.46 -0.38 -5.96
CA HIS A 39 -8.99 0.03 -4.66
C HIS A 39 -9.53 1.46 -4.63
N CYS A 40 -9.10 2.32 -5.57
CA CYS A 40 -9.38 3.75 -5.52
C CYS A 40 -10.58 4.18 -6.36
N GLY A 41 -11.25 3.23 -7.04
CA GLY A 41 -12.38 3.54 -7.92
C GLY A 41 -11.99 4.58 -8.99
N PRO A 42 -12.95 5.36 -9.52
CA PRO A 42 -12.70 6.36 -10.56
C PRO A 42 -12.19 7.71 -10.04
N LEU A 43 -11.80 7.83 -8.77
CA LEU A 43 -11.48 9.12 -8.13
C LEU A 43 -10.21 9.79 -8.66
N ILE A 44 -9.21 9.00 -9.05
CA ILE A 44 -8.00 9.47 -9.73
C ILE A 44 -7.86 8.70 -11.05
N GLY A 45 -7.58 9.41 -12.13
CA GLY A 45 -7.28 8.81 -13.43
C GLY A 45 -6.00 7.99 -13.35
N GLN A 46 -5.92 6.89 -14.10
CA GLN A 46 -4.70 6.09 -14.15
C GLN A 46 -3.48 6.92 -14.56
N GLU A 47 -3.65 7.84 -15.51
CA GLU A 47 -2.60 8.72 -15.99
C GLU A 47 -2.08 9.65 -14.87
N ASP A 48 -2.97 10.17 -14.03
CA ASP A 48 -2.58 11.01 -12.88
C ASP A 48 -1.81 10.18 -11.85
N MET A 49 -2.26 8.97 -11.53
CA MET A 49 -1.53 8.05 -10.63
C MET A 49 -0.14 7.70 -11.18
N GLU A 50 -0.03 7.46 -12.48
CA GLU A 50 1.25 7.18 -13.15
C GLU A 50 2.18 8.40 -13.07
N GLN A 51 1.68 9.63 -13.24
CA GLN A 51 2.49 10.84 -13.11
C GLN A 51 3.02 11.02 -11.68
N ILE A 52 2.16 10.86 -10.67
CA ILE A 52 2.55 10.95 -9.25
C ILE A 52 3.62 9.90 -8.94
N ALA A 53 3.41 8.67 -9.43
CA ALA A 53 4.35 7.57 -9.25
C ALA A 53 5.71 7.84 -9.88
N LEU A 54 5.74 8.37 -11.11
CA LEU A 54 6.98 8.71 -11.80
C LEU A 54 7.75 9.81 -11.08
N MET A 55 7.05 10.82 -10.56
CA MET A 55 7.67 11.88 -9.75
C MET A 55 8.29 11.30 -8.46
N ALA A 56 7.55 10.42 -7.77
CA ALA A 56 8.04 9.77 -6.56
C ALA A 56 9.23 8.84 -6.82
N LEU A 57 9.26 8.13 -7.96
CA LEU A 57 10.38 7.31 -8.38
C LEU A 57 11.65 8.16 -8.60
N LEU A 58 11.53 9.31 -9.27
CA LEU A 58 12.65 10.23 -9.48
C LEU A 58 13.17 10.79 -8.15
N GLU A 59 12.26 11.18 -7.25
CA GLU A 59 12.65 11.66 -5.92
C GLU A 59 13.33 10.56 -5.09
N ALA A 60 12.85 9.32 -5.18
CA ALA A 60 13.45 8.17 -4.53
C ALA A 60 14.85 7.87 -5.09
N ALA A 61 15.02 7.89 -6.41
CA ALA A 61 16.32 7.68 -7.07
C ALA A 61 17.35 8.73 -6.64
N ARG A 62 16.96 10.01 -6.55
CA ARG A 62 17.87 11.10 -6.12
C ARG A 62 18.28 11.01 -4.65
N ARG A 63 17.46 10.39 -3.80
CA ARG A 63 17.71 10.27 -2.35
C ARG A 63 18.38 8.96 -1.96
N TYR A 64 18.39 7.94 -2.82
CA TYR A 64 18.93 6.64 -2.48
C TYR A 64 20.47 6.66 -2.50
N PRO A 65 21.14 6.39 -1.36
CA PRO A 65 22.59 6.32 -1.34
C PRO A 65 23.06 4.96 -1.87
N GLY A 66 23.63 4.92 -3.07
CA GLY A 66 24.28 3.73 -3.62
C GLY A 66 23.88 3.37 -5.05
N GLU A 67 24.29 2.18 -5.49
CA GLU A 67 23.86 1.60 -6.77
C GLU A 67 22.43 1.05 -6.68
N TYR A 68 21.69 1.08 -7.78
CA TYR A 68 20.32 0.59 -7.84
C TYR A 68 20.29 -0.95 -7.76
N ASP A 69 20.12 -1.47 -6.54
CA ASP A 69 20.12 -2.89 -6.21
C ASP A 69 18.70 -3.42 -5.91
N ALA A 70 18.60 -4.65 -5.40
CA ALA A 70 17.31 -5.23 -5.00
C ALA A 70 16.65 -4.43 -3.85
N GLY A 71 17.45 -3.77 -3.00
CA GLY A 71 16.97 -2.87 -1.95
C GLY A 71 16.29 -1.62 -2.51
N PHE A 72 16.83 -1.07 -3.60
CA PHE A 72 16.24 0.07 -4.30
C PHE A 72 14.80 -0.21 -4.77
N ILE A 73 14.51 -1.42 -5.27
CA ILE A 73 13.17 -1.78 -5.76
C ILE A 73 12.13 -1.67 -4.63
N SER A 74 12.42 -2.23 -3.46
CA SER A 74 11.53 -2.17 -2.30
C SER A 74 11.39 -0.74 -1.77
N PHE A 75 12.50 0.01 -1.69
CA PHE A 75 12.48 1.40 -1.27
C PHE A 75 11.64 2.29 -2.22
N ALA A 76 11.86 2.15 -3.53
CA ALA A 76 11.15 2.91 -4.56
C ALA A 76 9.65 2.55 -4.59
N GLY A 77 9.31 1.25 -4.52
CA GLY A 77 7.92 0.79 -4.46
C GLY A 77 7.14 1.42 -3.30
N GLN A 78 7.75 1.42 -2.11
CA GLN A 78 7.15 2.04 -0.93
C GLN A 78 6.97 3.56 -1.08
N ARG A 79 7.95 4.26 -1.67
CA ARG A 79 7.86 5.70 -1.92
C ARG A 79 6.79 6.05 -2.95
N ILE A 80 6.73 5.31 -4.05
CA ILE A 80 5.71 5.46 -5.08
C ILE A 80 4.32 5.27 -4.48
N ARG A 81 4.13 4.19 -3.71
CA ARG A 81 2.87 3.89 -3.05
C ARG A 81 2.46 5.00 -2.08
N GLY A 82 3.39 5.47 -1.25
CA GLY A 82 3.16 6.56 -0.30
C GLY A 82 2.68 7.85 -1.00
N ALA A 83 3.38 8.26 -2.06
CA ALA A 83 3.04 9.47 -2.80
C ALA A 83 1.64 9.42 -3.44
N ILE A 84 1.26 8.27 -4.00
CA ILE A 84 -0.09 8.08 -4.56
C ILE A 84 -1.15 8.16 -3.47
N LEU A 85 -0.90 7.54 -2.31
CA LEU A 85 -1.82 7.58 -1.17
C LEU A 85 -1.95 8.97 -0.55
N ASP A 86 -0.86 9.74 -0.51
CA ASP A 86 -0.88 11.14 -0.06
C ASP A 86 -1.73 12.01 -0.97
N GLU A 87 -1.63 11.84 -2.29
CA GLU A 87 -2.46 12.59 -3.23
C GLU A 87 -3.94 12.16 -3.15
N LEU A 88 -4.21 10.87 -2.96
CA LEU A 88 -5.57 10.39 -2.67
C LEU A 88 -6.13 11.02 -1.39
N ARG A 89 -5.33 11.15 -0.33
CA ARG A 89 -5.75 11.86 0.90
C ARG A 89 -6.07 13.33 0.61
N ARG A 90 -5.26 14.01 -0.20
CA ARG A 90 -5.46 15.42 -0.56
C ARG A 90 -6.79 15.64 -1.30
N LEU A 91 -7.15 14.71 -2.18
CA LEU A 91 -8.39 14.75 -2.95
C LEU A 91 -9.63 14.26 -2.19
N ASP A 92 -9.49 14.03 -0.88
CA ASP A 92 -10.57 13.57 0.00
C ASP A 92 -11.24 12.30 -0.56
N TRP A 93 -10.42 11.38 -1.07
CA TRP A 93 -10.82 10.21 -1.87
C TRP A 93 -11.87 9.28 -1.23
N ARG A 94 -12.22 9.48 0.03
CA ARG A 94 -13.32 8.74 0.67
C ARG A 94 -14.42 9.71 1.09
N PRO A 95 -15.45 9.88 0.26
CA PRO A 95 -16.68 10.54 0.68
C PRO A 95 -17.20 9.95 1.99
N ARG A 96 -17.84 10.78 2.83
CA ARG A 96 -18.40 10.37 4.12
C ARG A 96 -19.33 9.15 4.00
N SER A 97 -20.07 9.05 2.89
CA SER A 97 -20.95 7.93 2.56
C SER A 97 -20.19 6.59 2.47
N VAL A 98 -19.04 6.57 1.78
CA VAL A 98 -18.22 5.37 1.61
C VAL A 98 -17.63 4.89 2.94
N ARG A 99 -17.24 5.83 3.83
CA ARG A 99 -16.78 5.49 5.19
C ARG A 99 -17.90 4.87 6.02
N GLN A 100 -19.10 5.44 5.94
CA GLN A 100 -20.28 4.94 6.65
C GLN A 100 -20.71 3.56 6.13
N GLN A 101 -20.61 3.33 4.82
CA GLN A 101 -20.84 2.04 4.18
C GLN A 101 -19.86 0.97 4.68
N ALA A 102 -18.56 1.27 4.74
CA ALA A 102 -17.55 0.36 5.27
C ALA A 102 -17.79 0.00 6.75
N HIS A 103 -18.17 0.99 7.57
CA HIS A 103 -18.54 0.74 8.97
C HIS A 103 -19.78 -0.15 9.11
N SER A 104 -20.86 0.15 8.40
CA SER A 104 -22.08 -0.67 8.38
C SER A 104 -21.78 -2.11 7.98
N PHE A 105 -20.99 -2.30 6.91
CA PHE A 105 -20.54 -3.61 6.48
C PHE A 105 -19.74 -4.36 7.55
N ASN A 106 -18.80 -3.67 8.20
CA ASN A 106 -18.01 -4.22 9.29
C ASN A 106 -18.85 -4.67 10.49
N ASP A 107 -19.93 -3.96 10.77
CA ASP A 107 -20.83 -4.25 11.88
C ASP A 107 -21.71 -5.45 11.57
N VAL A 108 -22.24 -5.54 10.34
CA VAL A 108 -22.99 -6.72 9.89
C VAL A 108 -22.13 -7.98 9.90
N VAL A 109 -20.90 -7.90 9.38
CA VAL A 109 -19.96 -9.03 9.41
C VAL A 109 -19.66 -9.44 10.85
N ARG A 110 -19.44 -8.49 11.76
CA ARG A 110 -19.21 -8.78 13.19
C ARG A 110 -20.43 -9.43 13.85
N GLN A 111 -21.63 -8.94 13.55
CA GLN A 111 -22.86 -9.49 14.08
C GLN A 111 -23.08 -10.93 13.59
N LEU A 112 -22.97 -11.17 12.29
CA LEU A 112 -23.09 -12.52 11.72
C LEU A 112 -22.01 -13.47 12.25
N THR A 113 -20.79 -12.98 12.49
CA THR A 113 -19.73 -13.80 13.09
C THR A 113 -20.11 -14.24 14.51
N ARG A 114 -20.74 -13.37 15.31
CA ARG A 114 -21.23 -13.71 16.65
C ARG A 114 -22.41 -14.68 16.60
N GLU A 115 -23.33 -14.50 15.66
CA GLU A 115 -24.52 -15.35 15.50
C GLU A 115 -24.15 -16.76 14.99
N LEU A 116 -23.21 -16.86 14.05
CA LEU A 116 -22.85 -18.13 13.41
C LEU A 116 -21.73 -18.89 14.13
N GLY A 117 -20.99 -18.24 15.03
CA GLY A 117 -19.79 -18.80 15.65
C GLY A 117 -18.63 -19.05 14.67
N ARG A 118 -18.76 -18.57 13.43
CA ARG A 118 -17.78 -18.68 12.35
C ARG A 118 -17.83 -17.43 11.47
N TYR A 119 -16.81 -17.22 10.65
CA TYR A 119 -16.82 -16.14 9.67
C TYR A 119 -17.97 -16.36 8.65
N PRO A 120 -18.80 -15.34 8.36
CA PRO A 120 -19.93 -15.46 7.45
C PRO A 120 -19.48 -15.68 6.00
N LYS A 121 -20.25 -16.45 5.25
CA LYS A 121 -20.07 -16.59 3.79
C LYS A 121 -20.56 -15.33 3.09
N ASP A 122 -20.00 -15.06 1.92
CA ASP A 122 -20.37 -13.90 1.10
C ASP A 122 -21.89 -13.83 0.84
N SER A 123 -22.52 -14.97 0.57
CA SER A 123 -23.98 -15.10 0.37
C SER A 123 -24.80 -14.76 1.61
N GLU A 124 -24.26 -14.99 2.80
CA GLU A 124 -24.94 -14.69 4.08
C GLU A 124 -24.89 -13.19 4.37
N VAL A 125 -23.77 -12.53 4.00
CA VAL A 125 -23.60 -11.08 4.14
C VAL A 125 -24.48 -10.33 3.13
N THR A 126 -24.49 -10.76 1.86
CA THR A 126 -25.33 -10.15 0.83
C THR A 126 -26.82 -10.26 1.16
N ALA A 127 -27.27 -11.44 1.61
CA ALA A 127 -28.66 -11.65 2.01
C ALA A 127 -29.06 -10.78 3.21
N ARG A 128 -28.16 -10.59 4.19
CA ARG A 128 -28.43 -9.77 5.38
C ARG A 128 -28.51 -8.27 5.07
N MET A 129 -27.68 -7.78 4.15
CA MET A 129 -27.64 -6.37 3.77
C MET A 129 -28.53 -6.02 2.57
N GLY A 130 -29.09 -7.02 1.89
CA GLY A 130 -29.86 -6.82 0.66
C GLY A 130 -29.00 -6.32 -0.51
N LEU A 131 -27.71 -6.68 -0.52
CA LEU A 131 -26.76 -6.21 -1.53
C LEU A 131 -26.69 -7.16 -2.73
N THR A 132 -26.49 -6.58 -3.91
CA THR A 132 -26.05 -7.32 -5.09
C THR A 132 -24.59 -7.78 -4.93
N GLN A 133 -24.14 -8.69 -5.80
CA GLN A 133 -22.76 -9.17 -5.77
C GLN A 133 -21.76 -8.08 -6.17
N GLU A 134 -22.16 -7.14 -7.03
CA GLU A 134 -21.34 -5.99 -7.41
C GLU A 134 -21.19 -5.02 -6.26
N GLU A 135 -22.29 -4.64 -5.61
CA GLU A 135 -22.25 -3.80 -4.42
C GLU A 135 -21.40 -4.47 -3.33
N TYR A 136 -21.59 -5.75 -3.04
CA TYR A 136 -20.77 -6.45 -2.05
C TYR A 136 -19.25 -6.35 -2.31
N ARG A 137 -18.84 -6.40 -3.59
CA ARG A 137 -17.43 -6.16 -3.96
C ARG A 137 -17.01 -4.74 -3.66
N ASP A 138 -17.82 -3.74 -4.00
CA ASP A 138 -17.51 -2.34 -3.71
C ASP A 138 -17.36 -2.08 -2.21
N TYR A 139 -18.26 -2.64 -1.39
CA TYR A 139 -18.17 -2.56 0.08
C TYR A 139 -16.91 -3.25 0.62
N LEU A 140 -16.50 -4.38 0.03
CA LEU A 140 -15.25 -5.05 0.39
C LEU A 140 -14.03 -4.21 0.03
N HIS A 141 -13.98 -3.63 -1.17
CA HIS A 141 -12.88 -2.76 -1.61
C HIS A 141 -12.78 -1.51 -0.71
N ALA A 142 -13.91 -0.88 -0.39
CA ALA A 142 -13.97 0.27 0.52
C ALA A 142 -13.44 -0.07 1.93
N THR A 143 -13.73 -1.27 2.41
CA THR A 143 -13.27 -1.73 3.72
C THR A 143 -11.77 -2.09 3.72
N LEU A 144 -11.26 -2.65 2.63
CA LEU A 144 -9.86 -2.99 2.50
C LEU A 144 -8.97 -1.75 2.41
N ALA A 145 -9.42 -0.76 1.64
CA ALA A 145 -8.84 0.58 1.56
C ALA A 145 -8.57 1.19 2.96
N GLU A 146 -9.52 1.04 3.88
CA GLU A 146 -9.37 1.49 5.28
C GLU A 146 -8.22 0.76 5.98
N SER A 147 -8.17 -0.57 5.88
CA SER A 147 -7.11 -1.37 6.51
C SER A 147 -5.72 -1.05 5.95
N MET A 148 -5.62 -0.85 4.63
CA MET A 148 -4.36 -0.50 3.99
C MET A 148 -3.89 0.90 4.40
N THR A 149 -4.79 1.89 4.40
CA THR A 149 -4.46 3.25 4.86
C THR A 149 -3.93 3.23 6.28
N SER A 150 -4.58 2.47 7.16
CA SER A 150 -4.18 2.35 8.56
C SER A 150 -2.84 1.61 8.72
N LEU A 151 -2.55 0.63 7.86
CA LEU A 151 -1.24 -0.02 7.84
C LEU A 151 -0.16 0.92 7.29
N ASP A 152 -0.43 1.64 6.20
CA ASP A 152 0.50 2.60 5.60
C ASP A 152 0.79 3.77 6.55
N GLU A 153 -0.17 4.21 7.37
CA GLU A 153 0.05 5.18 8.44
C GLU A 153 1.00 4.61 9.52
N MET A 154 0.76 3.38 9.97
CA MET A 154 1.63 2.72 10.93
C MET A 154 3.05 2.46 10.39
N LEU A 155 3.17 2.13 9.09
CA LEU A 155 4.46 1.99 8.41
C LEU A 155 5.13 3.36 8.20
N GLY A 156 4.37 4.39 7.84
CA GLY A 156 4.85 5.75 7.59
C GLY A 156 5.31 6.46 8.87
N GLU A 157 4.63 6.27 10.00
CA GLU A 157 5.09 6.70 11.33
C GLU A 157 6.41 6.03 11.73
N GLY A 158 6.65 4.81 11.24
CA GLY A 158 7.91 4.08 11.41
C GLY A 158 9.02 4.44 10.40
N LEU A 159 8.73 5.24 9.37
CA LEU A 159 9.65 5.57 8.27
C LEU A 159 9.80 7.08 8.04
N SER A 160 9.52 7.89 9.06
CA SER A 160 9.70 9.34 9.02
C SER A 160 11.20 9.70 9.03
N LEU A 161 11.90 9.44 7.93
CA LEU A 161 13.32 9.78 7.76
C LEU A 161 13.49 11.30 7.68
N GLY A 162 13.80 11.89 8.83
CA GLY A 162 14.11 13.30 8.98
C GLY A 162 14.59 13.59 10.41
N GLY A 163 15.91 13.55 10.60
CA GLY A 163 16.63 13.89 11.84
C GLY A 163 17.63 12.81 12.26
N GLN A 164 18.87 13.20 12.59
CA GLN A 164 19.97 12.30 12.98
C GLN A 164 19.67 11.48 14.26
N ASP A 165 18.69 11.90 15.06
CA ASP A 165 18.20 11.13 16.23
C ASP A 165 17.18 10.03 15.88
N LYS A 166 16.73 9.91 14.62
CA LYS A 166 15.69 8.95 14.21
C LYS A 166 16.23 7.60 13.72
N GLU A 167 17.49 7.49 13.33
CA GLU A 167 18.03 6.23 12.77
C GLU A 167 17.99 5.06 13.79
N ILE A 168 18.19 5.36 15.08
CA ILE A 168 18.11 4.36 16.16
C ILE A 168 16.64 3.99 16.45
N VAL A 169 15.74 4.98 16.44
CA VAL A 169 14.29 4.78 16.65
C VAL A 169 13.68 3.96 15.50
N ASP A 170 14.13 4.20 14.27
CA ASP A 170 13.68 3.48 13.08
C ASP A 170 14.19 2.03 13.08
N PHE A 171 15.37 1.76 13.67
CA PHE A 171 15.89 0.40 13.80
C PHE A 171 15.11 -0.44 14.83
N GLU A 172 14.86 0.09 16.02
CA GLU A 172 14.08 -0.59 17.06
C GLU A 172 12.63 -0.83 16.59
N ARG A 173 12.01 0.14 15.92
CA ARG A 173 10.68 -0.02 15.32
C ARG A 173 10.65 -1.05 14.20
N ASN A 174 11.66 -1.09 13.34
CA ASN A 174 11.78 -2.12 12.32
C ASN A 174 11.91 -3.51 12.94
N GLN A 175 12.65 -3.67 14.04
CA GLN A 175 12.73 -4.95 14.75
C GLN A 175 11.38 -5.36 15.34
N LEU A 176 10.64 -4.43 15.94
CA LEU A 176 9.29 -4.68 16.46
C LEU A 176 8.33 -5.08 15.33
N LEU A 177 8.40 -4.42 14.17
CA LEU A 177 7.60 -4.75 13.00
C LEU A 177 7.92 -6.16 12.46
N ILE A 178 9.20 -6.50 12.36
CA ILE A 178 9.66 -7.84 11.93
C ILE A 178 9.18 -8.91 12.93
N ALA A 179 9.27 -8.62 14.24
CA ALA A 179 8.78 -9.52 15.28
C ALA A 179 7.25 -9.70 15.21
N ALA A 180 6.50 -8.64 14.92
CA ALA A 180 5.05 -8.69 14.75
C ALA A 180 4.65 -9.51 13.51
N ILE A 181 5.35 -9.33 12.38
CA ILE A 181 5.10 -10.12 11.16
C ILE A 181 5.38 -11.60 11.42
N LYS A 182 6.45 -11.95 12.14
CA LYS A 182 6.79 -13.34 12.47
C LYS A 182 5.74 -14.05 13.33
N GLN A 183 4.92 -13.32 14.08
CA GLN A 183 3.83 -13.89 14.89
C GLN A 183 2.57 -14.18 14.07
N LEU A 184 2.44 -13.63 12.87
CA LEU A 184 1.33 -13.96 11.96
C LEU A 184 1.45 -15.39 11.45
N SER A 185 0.34 -15.97 11.01
CA SER A 185 0.38 -17.28 10.35
C SER A 185 1.14 -17.20 9.02
N ASN A 186 1.78 -18.31 8.60
CA ASN A 186 2.49 -18.38 7.31
C ASN A 186 1.63 -17.90 6.13
N ARG A 187 0.31 -18.19 6.16
CA ARG A 187 -0.61 -17.74 5.11
C ARG A 187 -0.78 -16.22 5.08
N GLU A 188 -0.88 -15.58 6.24
CA GLU A 188 -1.02 -14.12 6.33
C GLU A 188 0.28 -13.41 5.93
N GLN A 189 1.43 -13.94 6.35
CA GLN A 189 2.75 -13.42 5.95
C GLN A 189 2.93 -13.45 4.43
N VAL A 190 2.57 -14.56 3.78
CA VAL A 190 2.66 -14.70 2.32
C VAL A 190 1.75 -13.70 1.62
N ILE A 191 0.50 -13.52 2.09
CA ILE A 191 -0.42 -12.54 1.49
C ILE A 191 0.15 -11.12 1.60
N LEU A 192 0.67 -10.74 2.77
CA LEU A 192 1.27 -9.42 2.96
C LEU A 192 2.55 -9.24 2.13
N SER A 193 3.40 -10.26 2.02
CA SER A 193 4.62 -10.21 1.19
C SER A 193 4.27 -10.07 -0.29
N LEU A 194 3.35 -10.89 -0.82
CA LEU A 194 2.92 -10.78 -2.21
C LEU A 194 2.34 -9.39 -2.52
N TYR A 195 1.60 -8.80 -1.57
CA TYR A 195 0.98 -7.49 -1.75
C TYR A 195 1.97 -6.33 -1.61
N TYR A 196 2.73 -6.27 -0.49
CA TYR A 196 3.58 -5.13 -0.14
C TYR A 196 5.03 -5.25 -0.61
N GLN A 197 5.55 -6.46 -0.85
CA GLN A 197 6.92 -6.66 -1.29
C GLN A 197 7.01 -6.95 -2.79
N HIS A 198 6.04 -7.70 -3.31
CA HIS A 198 5.98 -8.08 -4.73
C HIS A 198 5.03 -7.21 -5.55
N GLU A 199 4.36 -6.23 -4.95
CA GLU A 199 3.46 -5.27 -5.62
C GLU A 199 2.33 -5.96 -6.42
N LEU A 200 1.94 -7.17 -6.02
CA LEU A 200 0.85 -7.89 -6.67
C LEU A 200 -0.49 -7.29 -6.26
N ASN A 201 -1.42 -7.21 -7.22
CA ASN A 201 -2.80 -6.86 -6.90
C ASN A 201 -3.52 -8.06 -6.26
N LEU A 202 -4.63 -7.83 -5.55
CA LEU A 202 -5.33 -8.93 -4.85
C LEU A 202 -5.84 -10.03 -5.77
N ARG A 203 -6.10 -9.72 -7.06
CA ARG A 203 -6.54 -10.69 -8.06
C ARG A 203 -5.40 -11.62 -8.44
N GLU A 204 -4.19 -11.08 -8.58
CA GLU A 204 -2.95 -11.82 -8.79
C GLU A 204 -2.58 -12.63 -7.56
N VAL A 205 -2.73 -12.07 -6.36
CA VAL A 205 -2.54 -12.81 -5.10
C VAL A 205 -3.53 -13.97 -5.01
N ALA A 206 -4.81 -13.73 -5.36
CA ALA A 206 -5.85 -14.74 -5.39
C ALA A 206 -5.55 -15.86 -6.40
N ALA A 207 -5.12 -15.49 -7.61
CA ALA A 207 -4.71 -16.44 -8.65
C ALA A 207 -3.48 -17.26 -8.21
N THR A 208 -2.51 -16.62 -7.57
CA THR A 208 -1.27 -17.26 -7.08
C THR A 208 -1.56 -18.26 -5.96
N LEU A 209 -2.53 -17.96 -5.09
CA LEU A 209 -2.89 -18.80 -3.95
C LEU A 209 -4.05 -19.78 -4.23
N GLY A 210 -4.63 -19.75 -5.44
CA GLY A 210 -5.79 -20.57 -5.81
C GLY A 210 -7.06 -20.24 -5.01
N LEU A 211 -7.22 -18.99 -4.60
CA LEU A 211 -8.34 -18.50 -3.79
C LEU A 211 -9.18 -17.47 -4.57
N THR A 212 -10.36 -17.12 -4.04
CA THR A 212 -11.14 -16.01 -4.59
C THR A 212 -10.59 -14.67 -4.11
N GLU A 213 -10.73 -13.63 -4.92
CA GLU A 213 -10.36 -12.24 -4.57
C GLU A 213 -10.98 -11.82 -3.23
N THR A 214 -12.27 -12.10 -3.04
CA THR A 214 -12.96 -11.85 -1.78
C THR A 214 -12.30 -12.52 -0.59
N ARG A 215 -11.85 -13.78 -0.74
CA ARG A 215 -11.19 -14.50 0.35
C ARG A 215 -9.84 -13.86 0.69
N ILE A 216 -9.09 -13.38 -0.30
CA ILE A 216 -7.85 -12.63 -0.06
C ILE A 216 -8.12 -11.31 0.64
N CYS A 217 -9.14 -10.54 0.24
CA CYS A 217 -9.52 -9.30 0.93
C CYS A 217 -9.79 -9.54 2.42
N GLN A 218 -10.51 -10.62 2.74
CA GLN A 218 -10.81 -10.99 4.13
C GLN A 218 -9.54 -11.35 4.91
N LEU A 219 -8.68 -12.20 4.34
CA LEU A 219 -7.44 -12.64 4.98
C LEU A 219 -6.47 -11.47 5.17
N HIS A 220 -6.32 -10.60 4.18
CA HIS A 220 -5.50 -9.40 4.28
C HIS A 220 -5.96 -8.52 5.44
N LYS A 221 -7.27 -8.26 5.54
CA LYS A 221 -7.84 -7.46 6.62
C LYS A 221 -7.63 -8.08 8.01
N VAL A 222 -7.73 -9.40 8.12
CA VAL A 222 -7.44 -10.13 9.36
C VAL A 222 -5.95 -10.00 9.70
N ALA A 223 -5.06 -10.21 8.73
CA ALA A 223 -3.63 -10.06 8.88
C ALA A 223 -3.23 -8.67 9.39
N VAL A 224 -3.76 -7.61 8.75
CA VAL A 224 -3.50 -6.22 9.16
C VAL A 224 -3.98 -5.95 10.59
N ARG A 225 -5.20 -6.41 10.94
CA ARG A 225 -5.72 -6.23 12.31
C ARG A 225 -4.88 -6.95 13.36
N GLN A 226 -4.46 -8.18 13.08
CA GLN A 226 -3.59 -8.93 13.99
C GLN A 226 -2.24 -8.25 14.14
N LEU A 227 -1.63 -7.84 13.02
CA LEU A 227 -0.35 -7.15 13.02
C LEU A 227 -0.43 -5.84 13.81
N GLN A 228 -1.50 -5.06 13.68
CA GLN A 228 -1.74 -3.87 14.49
C GLN A 228 -1.90 -4.18 15.98
N ALA A 229 -2.63 -5.25 16.33
CA ALA A 229 -2.81 -5.65 17.72
C ALA A 229 -1.47 -6.04 18.36
N ILE A 230 -0.66 -6.83 17.65
CA ILE A 230 0.67 -7.27 18.11
C ILE A 230 1.62 -6.07 18.21
N TYR A 231 1.64 -5.20 17.19
CA TYR A 231 2.49 -4.01 17.18
C TYR A 231 2.16 -3.07 18.35
N ARG A 232 0.87 -2.83 18.64
CA ARG A 232 0.46 -2.03 19.81
C ARG A 232 0.84 -2.66 21.14
N GLN A 233 0.76 -3.98 21.26
CA GLN A 233 1.19 -4.70 22.47
C GLN A 233 2.70 -4.63 22.67
N ALA A 234 3.48 -4.65 21.58
CA ALA A 234 4.93 -4.58 21.63
C ALA A 234 5.49 -3.16 21.87
N GLN A 235 4.64 -2.13 21.80
CA GLN A 235 4.98 -0.75 22.17
C GLN A 235 4.68 -0.40 23.64
N LEU A 236 3.98 -1.27 24.37
CA LEU A 236 3.69 -1.15 25.80
C LEU A 236 4.71 -1.92 26.62
#